data_AF-A0A2V9B720-F1
#
_entry.id   AF-A0A2V9B720-F1
#
_cell.length_a   1.000
_cell.length_b   1.000
_cell.length_c   1.000
_cell.angle_alpha   90.00
_cell.angle_beta   90.00
_cell.angle_gamma   90.00
#
_symmetry.space_group_name_H-M   'P 1'
#
loop_
_entity.id
_entity.type
_entity.pdbx_description
1 polymer ?
#
loop_
_entity_poly.entity_id
_entity_poly.type
_entity_poly.pdbx_seq_one_letter_code
_entity_poly.pdbx_strand_id
1 'polypeptide(L)'
;WVKLSPLVTDIGLIARAAEQAGADALTVANTYPAMALNYRTGRSRIGNPTGGLSGPAIKPITLRLAWECRRAVRVPIIGLGGIETVEDVLDYLSVGATIVQVGTASFADPRASERLVGGLERLIRHSKYRSLNEIVQEFSTEDS
;
A
#
# COMPACT_ATOMS: atom_id res chain seq x y z
N TRP A 1 0.77 -4.11 16.04
CA TRP A 1 1.19 -3.77 14.65
C TRP A 1 1.85 -2.40 14.63
N VAL A 2 2.78 -2.15 13.69
CA VAL A 2 3.51 -0.88 13.55
C VAL A 2 3.34 -0.33 12.12
N LYS A 3 3.08 0.98 11.99
CA LYS A 3 3.01 1.66 10.69
C LYS A 3 4.36 2.24 10.30
N LEU A 4 4.93 1.76 9.19
CA LEU A 4 6.23 2.19 8.73
C LEU A 4 6.13 3.49 7.93
N SER A 5 7.10 4.37 8.17
CA SER A 5 7.32 5.56 7.33
C SER A 5 7.96 5.15 6.00
N PRO A 6 7.56 5.73 4.87
CA PRO A 6 8.21 5.45 3.59
C PRO A 6 9.54 6.22 3.42
N LEU A 7 9.86 7.18 4.29
CA LEU A 7 11.06 8.02 4.21
C LEU A 7 12.27 7.35 4.84
N VAL A 8 12.69 6.24 4.24
CA VAL A 8 13.80 5.45 4.74
C VAL A 8 14.64 4.97 3.56
N THR A 9 15.95 4.86 3.75
CA THR A 9 16.86 4.34 2.72
C THR A 9 16.66 2.84 2.53
N ASP A 10 16.47 2.11 3.62
CA ASP A 10 16.20 0.66 3.64
C ASP A 10 15.00 0.39 4.55
N ILE A 11 13.85 0.05 3.95
CA ILE A 11 12.64 -0.29 4.69
C ILE A 11 12.76 -1.63 5.41
N GLY A 12 13.56 -2.55 4.90
CA GLY A 12 13.78 -3.86 5.49
C GLY A 12 14.53 -3.78 6.83
N LEU A 13 15.48 -2.86 6.96
CA LEU A 13 16.15 -2.60 8.24
C LEU A 13 15.17 -2.16 9.33
N ILE A 14 14.28 -1.21 8.98
CA ILE A 14 13.26 -0.69 9.91
C ILE A 14 12.21 -1.76 10.22
N ALA A 15 11.81 -2.55 9.22
CA ALA A 15 10.87 -3.65 9.39
C ALA A 15 11.40 -4.72 10.36
N ARG A 16 12.65 -5.15 10.19
CA ARG A 16 13.30 -6.12 11.10
C ARG A 16 13.37 -5.58 12.52
N ALA A 17 13.73 -4.32 12.70
CA ALA A 17 13.76 -3.71 14.03
C ALA A 17 12.38 -3.70 14.69
N ALA A 18 11.32 -3.40 13.93
CA ALA A 18 9.95 -3.43 14.44
C ALA A 18 9.49 -4.86 14.79
N GLU A 19 9.79 -5.86 13.97
CA GLU A 19 9.51 -7.27 14.25
C GLU A 19 10.25 -7.75 15.51
N GLN A 20 11.54 -7.44 15.63
CA GLN A 20 12.36 -7.79 16.81
C GLN A 20 11.86 -7.12 18.10
N ALA A 21 11.26 -5.95 17.99
CA ALA A 21 10.61 -5.25 19.10
C ALA A 21 9.22 -5.85 19.47
N GLY A 22 8.78 -6.91 18.78
CA GLY A 22 7.53 -7.62 19.07
C GLY A 22 6.32 -7.15 18.28
N ALA A 23 6.49 -6.49 17.13
CA ALA A 23 5.35 -6.12 16.29
C ALA A 23 4.70 -7.35 15.65
N ASP A 24 3.41 -7.60 15.91
CA ASP A 24 2.69 -8.76 15.32
C ASP A 24 2.37 -8.64 13.82
N ALA A 25 2.46 -7.42 13.29
CA ALA A 25 2.21 -7.09 11.88
C ALA A 25 2.81 -5.73 11.55
N LEU A 26 3.10 -5.49 10.27
CA LEU A 26 3.61 -4.21 9.78
C LEU A 26 2.70 -3.63 8.72
N THR A 27 2.60 -2.30 8.69
CA THR A 27 1.77 -1.57 7.73
C THR A 27 2.65 -0.67 6.87
N VAL A 28 2.61 -0.85 5.54
CA VAL A 28 3.51 -0.18 4.57
C VAL A 28 2.67 0.50 3.48
N ALA A 29 2.59 1.83 3.38
CA ALA A 29 3.31 2.86 4.18
C ALA A 29 2.43 4.06 4.58
N ASN A 30 3.01 4.97 5.38
CA ASN A 30 2.44 6.29 5.62
C ASN A 30 2.58 7.23 4.40
N THR A 31 2.09 8.47 4.51
CA THR A 31 2.18 9.48 3.44
C THR A 31 3.60 10.00 3.21
N TYR A 32 3.84 10.56 2.03
CA TYR A 32 5.13 11.15 1.64
C TYR A 32 5.08 12.66 1.82
N PRO A 33 6.07 13.33 2.43
CA PRO A 33 6.11 14.79 2.46
C PRO A 33 6.12 15.36 1.05
N ALA A 34 5.20 16.28 0.81
CA ALA A 34 5.08 17.00 -0.44
C ALA A 34 4.64 18.44 -0.17
N MET A 35 4.72 19.27 -1.20
CA MET A 35 4.33 20.67 -1.12
C MET A 35 3.45 21.07 -2.29
N ALA A 36 2.58 22.05 -2.05
CA ALA A 36 1.72 22.61 -3.06
C ALA A 36 1.87 24.13 -3.05
N LEU A 37 2.52 24.70 -4.07
CA LEU A 37 2.81 26.13 -4.15
C LEU A 37 1.76 26.86 -5.01
N ASN A 38 1.34 28.04 -4.57
CA ASN A 38 0.66 28.99 -5.43
C ASN A 38 1.72 29.94 -6.04
N TYR A 39 2.06 29.72 -7.30
CA TYR A 39 3.10 30.50 -7.99
C TYR A 39 2.76 32.01 -8.10
N ARG A 40 1.47 32.37 -8.05
CA ARG A 40 1.05 33.78 -8.15
C ARG A 40 1.26 34.54 -6.84
N THR A 41 1.20 33.86 -5.70
CA THR A 41 1.30 34.48 -4.38
C THR A 41 2.59 34.11 -3.64
N GLY A 42 3.33 33.12 -4.11
CA GLY A 42 4.49 32.55 -3.42
C GLY A 42 4.12 31.80 -2.13
N ARG A 43 2.84 31.55 -1.86
CA ARG A 43 2.35 30.93 -0.61
C ARG A 43 1.95 29.47 -0.82
N SER A 44 1.98 28.71 0.28
CA SER A 44 1.47 27.35 0.30
C SER A 44 -0.04 27.32 0.03
N ARG A 45 -0.49 26.30 -0.72
CA ARG A 45 -1.91 26.00 -0.96
C ARG A 45 -2.56 25.22 0.19
N ILE A 46 -1.78 24.67 1.10
CA ILE A 46 -2.24 23.75 2.16
C ILE A 46 -2.06 24.33 3.57
N GLY A 47 -1.87 25.64 3.70
CA GLY A 47 -1.67 26.35 4.97
C GLY A 47 -0.28 26.17 5.59
N ASN A 48 0.27 24.96 5.53
CA ASN A 48 1.63 24.61 5.99
C ASN A 48 2.63 24.55 4.82
N PRO A 49 3.94 24.71 5.05
CA PRO A 49 4.95 24.56 3.98
C PRO A 49 4.90 23.20 3.27
N THR A 50 4.62 22.14 4.03
CA THR A 50 4.53 20.75 3.55
C THR A 50 3.32 20.03 4.13
N GLY A 51 2.91 18.96 3.47
CA GLY A 51 1.88 18.02 3.94
C GLY A 51 2.13 16.61 3.42
N GLY A 52 1.22 15.67 3.72
CA GLY A 52 1.32 14.29 3.27
C GLY A 52 0.67 14.08 1.90
N LEU A 53 1.46 13.68 0.91
CA LEU A 53 0.99 13.11 -0.36
C LEU A 53 0.51 11.66 -0.12
N SER A 54 -0.69 11.39 -0.60
CA SER A 54 -1.34 10.09 -0.60
C SER A 54 -2.07 9.86 -1.94
N GLY A 55 -2.83 8.78 -2.03
CA GLY A 55 -3.60 8.45 -3.24
C GLY A 55 -2.78 7.75 -4.32
N PRO A 56 -3.33 7.63 -5.53
CA PRO A 56 -2.77 6.79 -6.60
C PRO A 56 -1.33 7.14 -6.97
N ALA A 57 -0.98 8.42 -6.86
CA ALA A 57 0.33 8.94 -7.20
C ALA A 57 1.47 8.26 -6.42
N ILE A 58 1.20 7.73 -5.23
CA ILE A 58 2.21 7.07 -4.38
C ILE A 58 2.23 5.55 -4.53
N LYS A 59 1.30 4.95 -5.30
CA LYS A 59 1.16 3.49 -5.42
C LYS A 59 2.47 2.83 -5.88
N PRO A 60 3.14 3.25 -6.97
CA PRO A 60 4.32 2.53 -7.46
C PRO A 60 5.47 2.51 -6.44
N ILE A 61 5.65 3.62 -5.71
CA ILE A 61 6.69 3.73 -4.68
C ILE A 61 6.35 2.82 -3.50
N THR A 62 5.08 2.82 -3.08
CA THR A 62 4.65 2.09 -1.89
C THR A 62 4.53 0.59 -2.13
N LEU A 63 4.18 0.18 -3.36
CA LEU A 63 4.18 -1.21 -3.78
C LEU A 63 5.59 -1.83 -3.72
N ARG A 64 6.61 -1.10 -4.21
CA ARG A 64 8.03 -1.49 -4.07
C ARG A 64 8.43 -1.64 -2.60
N LEU A 65 8.05 -0.70 -1.74
CA LEU A 65 8.37 -0.76 -0.32
C LEU A 65 7.68 -1.94 0.38
N ALA A 66 6.44 -2.26 0.01
CA ALA A 66 5.73 -3.43 0.54
C ALA A 66 6.45 -4.74 0.15
N TRP A 67 6.88 -4.85 -1.11
CA TRP A 67 7.70 -5.97 -1.60
C TRP A 67 9.02 -6.13 -0.82
N GLU A 68 9.80 -5.04 -0.69
CA GLU A 68 11.06 -5.05 0.05
C GLU A 68 10.86 -5.40 1.54
N CYS A 69 9.82 -4.82 2.16
CA CYS A 69 9.47 -5.09 3.55
C CYS A 69 9.11 -6.56 3.75
N ARG A 70 8.27 -7.12 2.87
CA ARG A 70 7.85 -8.52 2.96
C ARG A 70 9.04 -9.49 2.92
N ARG A 71 10.06 -9.20 2.12
CA ARG A 71 11.28 -10.03 2.03
C ARG A 71 12.16 -9.94 3.28
N ALA A 72 11.99 -8.89 4.10
CA ALA A 72 12.81 -8.64 5.27
C ALA A 72 12.28 -9.26 6.56
N VAL A 73 10.99 -9.57 6.64
CA VAL A 73 10.31 -10.03 7.86
C VAL A 73 9.39 -11.22 7.62
N ARG A 74 8.93 -11.86 8.70
CA ARG A 74 7.97 -12.98 8.66
C ARG A 74 6.57 -12.57 9.07
N VAL A 75 6.43 -11.54 9.90
CA VAL A 75 5.13 -11.00 10.31
C VAL A 75 4.33 -10.50 9.10
N PRO A 76 2.98 -10.62 9.12
CA PRO A 76 2.14 -10.22 8.01
C PRO A 76 2.28 -8.73 7.69
N ILE A 77 2.24 -8.44 6.38
CA ILE A 77 2.29 -7.07 5.86
C ILE A 77 0.89 -6.62 5.48
N ILE A 78 0.51 -5.44 5.96
CA ILE A 78 -0.68 -4.71 5.56
C ILE A 78 -0.25 -3.66 4.52
N GLY A 79 -0.57 -3.92 3.26
CA GLY A 79 -0.27 -3.02 2.13
C GLY A 79 -1.28 -1.89 2.02
N LEU A 80 -0.80 -0.66 1.85
CA LEU A 80 -1.64 0.49 1.56
C LEU A 80 -0.89 1.56 0.80
N GLY A 81 -1.62 2.40 0.08
CA GLY A 81 -1.07 3.53 -0.66
C GLY A 81 -1.55 3.49 -2.10
N GLY A 82 -2.56 4.31 -2.41
CA GLY A 82 -3.06 4.49 -3.77
C GLY A 82 -3.87 3.33 -4.35
N ILE A 83 -4.63 2.62 -3.52
CA ILE A 83 -5.61 1.60 -3.98
C ILE A 83 -6.92 2.29 -4.37
N GLU A 84 -7.33 2.09 -5.62
CA GLU A 84 -8.60 2.56 -6.20
C GLU A 84 -9.39 1.45 -6.90
N THR A 85 -8.69 0.44 -7.42
CA THR A 85 -9.25 -0.65 -8.23
C THR A 85 -8.97 -2.03 -7.63
N VAL A 86 -9.65 -3.05 -8.18
CA VAL A 86 -9.46 -4.46 -7.78
C VAL A 86 -8.04 -4.91 -8.14
N GLU A 87 -7.53 -4.48 -9.27
CA GLU A 87 -6.17 -4.74 -9.76
C GLU A 87 -5.13 -4.19 -8.78
N ASP A 88 -5.35 -2.99 -8.22
CA ASP A 88 -4.45 -2.46 -7.19
C ASP A 88 -4.38 -3.36 -5.95
N VAL A 89 -5.53 -3.93 -5.53
CA VAL A 89 -5.56 -4.89 -4.42
C VAL A 89 -4.75 -6.13 -4.78
N LEU A 90 -4.96 -6.68 -5.98
CA LEU A 90 -4.22 -7.85 -6.45
C LEU A 90 -2.71 -7.59 -6.54
N ASP A 91 -2.28 -6.42 -7.02
CA ASP A 91 -0.86 -6.05 -7.05
C ASP A 91 -0.22 -6.10 -5.66
N TYR A 92 -0.89 -5.55 -4.64
CA TYR A 92 -0.39 -5.60 -3.26
C TYR A 92 -0.33 -7.03 -2.72
N LEU A 93 -1.32 -7.86 -3.03
CA LEU A 93 -1.27 -9.28 -2.67
C LEU A 93 -0.11 -10.01 -3.38
N SER A 94 0.13 -9.70 -4.66
CA SER A 94 1.21 -10.30 -5.47
C SER A 94 2.61 -9.97 -4.93
N VAL A 95 2.81 -8.80 -4.32
CA VAL A 95 4.06 -8.47 -3.63
C VAL A 95 4.14 -8.97 -2.18
N GLY A 96 3.17 -9.80 -1.79
CA GLY A 96 3.15 -10.52 -0.51
C GLY A 96 2.54 -9.75 0.65
N ALA A 97 1.71 -8.74 0.40
CA ALA A 97 0.81 -8.22 1.42
C ALA A 97 -0.24 -9.29 1.79
N THR A 98 -0.55 -9.41 3.08
CA THR A 98 -1.61 -10.30 3.59
C THR A 98 -2.97 -9.59 3.63
N ILE A 99 -2.95 -8.27 3.87
CA ILE A 99 -4.13 -7.43 3.99
C ILE A 99 -3.89 -6.16 3.18
N VAL A 100 -4.94 -5.60 2.58
CA VAL A 100 -4.88 -4.33 1.85
C VAL A 100 -5.81 -3.30 2.52
N GLN A 101 -5.30 -2.09 2.78
CA GLN A 101 -6.09 -0.98 3.35
C GLN A 101 -6.38 0.12 2.31
N VAL A 102 -7.60 0.65 2.36
CA VAL A 102 -8.06 1.72 1.49
C VAL A 102 -8.18 3.02 2.31
N GLY A 103 -7.62 4.10 1.80
CA GLY A 103 -7.59 5.40 2.47
C GLY A 103 -8.13 6.52 1.57
N THR A 104 -7.26 7.10 0.72
CA THR A 104 -7.60 8.27 -0.10
C THR A 104 -8.83 8.07 -1.00
N ALA A 105 -9.04 6.86 -1.54
CA ALA A 105 -10.21 6.55 -2.36
C ALA A 105 -11.54 6.75 -1.60
N SER A 106 -11.54 6.57 -0.27
CA SER A 106 -12.73 6.77 0.57
C SER A 106 -13.21 8.22 0.62
N PHE A 107 -12.34 9.19 0.32
CA PHE A 107 -12.75 10.60 0.22
C PHE A 107 -13.54 10.90 -1.06
N ALA A 108 -13.29 10.16 -2.14
CA ALA A 108 -14.04 10.28 -3.39
C ALA A 108 -15.30 9.40 -3.39
N ASP A 109 -15.20 8.20 -2.81
CA ASP A 109 -16.28 7.21 -2.71
C ASP A 109 -16.27 6.58 -1.30
N PRO A 110 -17.17 6.97 -0.39
CA PRO A 110 -17.25 6.40 0.96
C PRO A 110 -17.45 4.88 0.97
N ARG A 111 -17.95 4.29 -0.12
CA ARG A 111 -18.15 2.85 -0.30
C ARG A 111 -17.03 2.18 -1.10
N ALA A 112 -15.89 2.87 -1.30
CA ALA A 112 -14.77 2.34 -2.07
C ALA A 112 -14.35 0.92 -1.61
N SER A 113 -14.27 0.68 -0.30
CA SER A 113 -13.95 -0.64 0.25
C SER A 113 -15.00 -1.70 -0.11
N GLU A 114 -16.29 -1.38 -0.01
CA GLU A 114 -17.37 -2.31 -0.39
C GLU A 114 -17.36 -2.60 -1.88
N ARG A 115 -17.14 -1.58 -2.71
CA ARG A 115 -17.02 -1.71 -4.17
C ARG A 115 -15.85 -2.62 -4.54
N LEU A 116 -14.71 -2.48 -3.88
CA LEU A 116 -13.52 -3.32 -4.10
C LEU A 116 -13.77 -4.77 -3.68
N VAL A 117 -14.40 -5.00 -2.52
CA VAL A 117 -14.78 -6.35 -2.07
C VAL A 117 -15.75 -6.99 -3.07
N GLY A 118 -16.82 -6.29 -3.48
CA GLY A 118 -17.76 -6.81 -4.48
C GLY A 118 -17.12 -7.04 -5.85
N GLY A 119 -16.09 -6.27 -6.21
CA GLY A 119 -15.28 -6.49 -7.40
C GLY A 119 -14.44 -7.77 -7.32
N LEU A 120 -13.78 -8.02 -6.18
CA LEU A 120 -13.02 -9.26 -5.93
C LEU A 120 -13.94 -10.49 -5.92
N GLU A 121 -15.10 -10.43 -5.26
CA GLU A 121 -16.09 -11.52 -5.27
C GLU A 121 -16.57 -11.83 -6.69
N ARG A 122 -16.83 -10.79 -7.48
CA ARG A 122 -17.23 -10.95 -8.88
C ARG A 122 -16.11 -11.60 -9.69
N LEU A 123 -14.86 -11.17 -9.49
CA LEU A 123 -13.71 -11.73 -10.17
C LEU A 123 -13.61 -13.24 -9.91
N ILE A 124 -13.68 -13.65 -8.64
CA ILE A 124 -13.64 -15.08 -8.25
C ILE A 124 -14.79 -15.84 -8.92
N ARG A 125 -16.03 -15.34 -8.83
CA ARG A 125 -17.23 -15.99 -9.38
C ARG A 125 -17.18 -16.22 -10.89
N HIS A 126 -16.51 -15.33 -11.63
CA HIS A 126 -16.37 -15.44 -13.10
C HIS A 126 -15.04 -16.06 -13.53
N SER A 127 -14.23 -16.52 -12.57
CA SER A 127 -12.97 -17.20 -12.82
C SER A 127 -13.10 -18.69 -12.54
N LYS A 128 -12.07 -19.46 -12.93
CA LYS A 128 -11.94 -20.88 -12.55
C LYS A 128 -11.41 -21.07 -11.12
N TYR A 129 -11.03 -20.00 -10.45
CA TYR A 129 -10.33 -20.01 -9.17
C TYR A 129 -11.31 -20.00 -8.00
N ARG A 130 -10.96 -20.66 -6.90
CA ARG A 130 -11.80 -20.76 -5.70
C ARG A 130 -11.46 -19.74 -4.62
N SER A 131 -10.28 -19.12 -4.71
CA SER A 131 -9.80 -18.14 -3.74
C SER A 131 -8.87 -17.12 -4.38
N LEU A 132 -8.67 -15.98 -3.70
CA LEU A 132 -7.69 -14.98 -4.15
C LEU A 132 -6.26 -15.55 -4.24
N ASN A 133 -5.91 -16.49 -3.37
CA ASN A 133 -4.58 -17.13 -3.37
C ASN A 133 -4.30 -17.93 -4.65
N GLU A 134 -5.33 -18.33 -5.40
CA GLU A 134 -5.16 -19.00 -6.69
C GLU A 134 -5.06 -18.01 -7.86
N ILE A 135 -5.55 -16.78 -7.67
CA ILE A 135 -5.47 -15.68 -8.65
C ILE A 135 -4.12 -14.99 -8.55
N VAL A 136 -3.71 -14.69 -7.32
CA VAL A 136 -2.50 -13.95 -7.01
C VAL A 136 -1.29 -14.81 -7.35
N GLN A 137 -0.56 -14.41 -8.39
CA GLN A 137 0.77 -14.94 -8.65
C GLN A 137 1.76 -14.14 -7.82
N GLU A 138 2.57 -14.84 -7.03
CA GLU A 138 3.64 -14.17 -6.30
C GLU A 138 4.58 -13.52 -7.30
N PHE A 139 4.88 -12.23 -7.08
CA PHE A 139 5.81 -11.51 -7.92
C PHE A 139 7.19 -12.17 -7.82
N SER A 140 7.59 -12.81 -8.92
CA SER A 140 8.90 -13.40 -9.09
C SER A 140 9.74 -12.50 -9.98
N THR A 141 10.96 -12.19 -9.55
CA THR A 141 12.00 -11.75 -10.46
C THR A 141 12.49 -13.03 -11.13
N GLU A 142 12.18 -13.24 -12.41
CA GLU A 142 12.80 -14.30 -13.21
C GLU A 142 14.31 -14.32 -12.87
N ASP A 143 14.79 -15.41 -12.25
CA ASP A 143 16.12 -15.63 -11.61
C ASP A 143 16.18 -15.76 -10.06
N SER A 144 15.21 -16.43 -9.42
CA SER A 144 15.39 -16.96 -8.05
C SER A 144 14.86 -18.37 -7.86
#